data_AF-A0A7V6JV46-F1
#
_entry.id   AF-A0A7V6JV46-F1
#
_cell.length_a   1.000
_cell.length_b   1.000
_cell.length_c   1.000
_cell.angle_alpha   90.00
_cell.angle_beta   90.00
_cell.angle_gamma   90.00
#
_symmetry.space_group_name_H-M   'P 1'
#
loop_
_entity.id
_entity.type
_entity.pdbx_description
1 polymer ?
#
loop_
_entity_poly.entity_id
_entity_poly.type
_entity_poly.pdbx_seq_one_letter_code
_entity_poly.pdbx_strand_id
1 'polypeptide(L)'
;MPIGNLYKTQVYQLAEFLGVPGGIIERTPTTDTYSAEQTQEEFFYQLPFHLMDRFWYGFENGYPAEEVAAVMGETTERVEALFFNFERKRKTTEYLRMPPVRDYYRG
;
A
#
# COMPACT_ATOMS: atom_id res chain seq x y z
N MET A 1 -14.55 -1.58 -4.16
CA MET A 1 -13.48 -1.77 -5.17
C MET A 1 -13.10 -3.25 -5.19
N PRO A 2 -13.18 -3.96 -6.33
CA PRO A 2 -13.00 -5.43 -6.39
C PRO A 2 -11.61 -5.93 -5.94
N ILE A 3 -10.56 -5.16 -6.22
CA ILE A 3 -9.18 -5.48 -5.86
C ILE A 3 -8.67 -4.67 -4.64
N GLY A 4 -9.57 -4.00 -3.92
CA GLY A 4 -9.19 -3.06 -2.85
C GLY A 4 -8.61 -3.72 -1.60
N ASN A 5 -8.79 -5.04 -1.45
CA ASN A 5 -8.28 -5.85 -0.34
C ASN A 5 -7.09 -6.73 -0.76
N LEU A 6 -6.52 -6.47 -1.94
CA LEU A 6 -5.34 -7.18 -2.42
C LEU A 6 -4.12 -6.30 -2.27
N TYR A 7 -3.03 -6.92 -1.81
CA TYR A 7 -1.70 -6.35 -1.86
C TYR A 7 -1.23 -6.13 -3.29
N LYS A 8 -0.28 -5.22 -3.50
CA LYS A 8 0.19 -4.90 -4.85
C LYS A 8 0.83 -6.12 -5.52
N THR A 9 1.60 -6.91 -4.77
CA THR A 9 2.16 -8.19 -5.20
C THR A 9 1.09 -9.22 -5.54
N GLN A 10 -0.02 -9.28 -4.80
CA GLN A 10 -1.15 -10.16 -5.12
C GLN A 10 -1.90 -9.73 -6.38
N VAL A 11 -2.00 -8.41 -6.63
CA VAL A 11 -2.55 -7.89 -7.89
C VAL A 11 -1.68 -8.31 -9.08
N TYR A 12 -0.35 -8.30 -8.93
CA TYR A 12 0.57 -8.79 -9.96
C TYR A 12 0.41 -10.30 -10.20
N GLN A 13 0.35 -11.11 -9.14
CA GLN A 13 0.09 -12.55 -9.25
C GLN A 13 -1.24 -12.84 -9.97
N LEU A 14 -2.29 -12.08 -9.64
CA LEU A 14 -3.59 -12.20 -10.30
C LEU A 14 -3.53 -11.79 -11.78
N ALA A 15 -2.78 -10.74 -12.11
CA ALA A 15 -2.60 -10.29 -13.49
C ALA A 15 -1.92 -11.34 -14.36
N GLU A 16 -0.86 -11.99 -13.84
CA GLU A 16 -0.20 -13.11 -14.50
C GLU A 16 -1.18 -14.28 -14.74
N PHE A 17 -1.91 -14.68 -13.70
CA PHE A 17 -2.89 -15.76 -13.79
C PHE A 17 -4.00 -15.49 -14.83
N LEU A 18 -4.44 -14.24 -14.95
CA LEU A 18 -5.46 -13.82 -15.92
C LEU A 18 -4.92 -13.59 -17.34
N GLY A 19 -3.61 -13.73 -17.56
CA GLY A 19 -3.00 -13.52 -18.87
C GLY A 19 -2.93 -12.06 -19.31
N VAL A 20 -2.80 -11.11 -18.37
CA VAL A 20 -2.55 -9.70 -18.69
C VAL A 20 -1.21 -9.60 -19.46
N PRO A 21 -1.13 -8.82 -20.55
CA PRO A 21 0.10 -8.68 -21.33
C PRO A 21 1.32 -8.30 -20.47
N GLY A 22 2.46 -8.98 -20.69
CA GLY A 22 3.71 -8.76 -19.93
C GLY A 22 4.16 -7.30 -19.92
N GLY A 23 4.06 -6.60 -21.06
CA GLY A 23 4.38 -5.17 -21.14
C GLY A 23 3.51 -4.25 -20.26
N ILE A 24 2.35 -4.72 -19.77
CA ILE A 24 1.53 -4.02 -18.78
C ILE A 24 2.00 -4.37 -17.36
N ILE A 25 2.30 -5.64 -17.09
CA ILE A 25 2.76 -6.12 -15.78
C ILE A 25 4.13 -5.54 -15.42
N GLU A 26 5.07 -5.56 -16.38
CA GLU A 26 6.45 -5.12 -16.22
C GLU A 26 6.62 -3.60 -16.26
N ARG A 27 5.58 -2.87 -16.70
CA ARG A 27 5.63 -1.41 -16.75
C ARG A 27 5.84 -0.85 -15.34
N THR A 28 6.81 0.05 -15.21
CA THR A 28 7.07 0.78 -13.97
C THR A 28 5.79 1.44 -13.44
N PRO A 29 5.34 1.10 -12.23
CA PRO A 29 4.14 1.66 -11.64
C PRO A 29 4.35 3.14 -11.31
N THR A 30 3.54 4.00 -11.93
CA THR A 30 3.51 5.46 -11.73
C THR A 30 2.08 5.94 -11.48
N THR A 31 1.88 7.06 -10.79
CA THR A 31 0.58 7.72 -10.68
C THR A 31 0.29 8.62 -11.90
N ASP A 32 1.25 8.77 -12.81
CA ASP A 32 1.16 9.59 -14.03
C ASP A 32 0.71 11.03 -13.73
N THR A 33 1.09 11.54 -12.55
CA THR A 33 0.67 12.85 -12.03
C THR A 33 1.53 13.99 -12.58
N TYR A 34 2.79 13.69 -12.87
CA TYR A 34 3.76 14.63 -13.44
C TYR A 34 4.40 14.00 -14.67
N SER A 35 4.79 14.85 -15.62
CA SER A 35 5.46 14.43 -16.86
C SER A 35 6.92 14.02 -16.67
N ALA A 36 7.51 14.29 -15.49
CA ALA A 36 8.83 13.77 -15.14
C ALA A 36 8.74 12.27 -14.77
N GLU A 37 9.73 11.47 -15.18
CA GLU A 37 9.78 10.07 -14.79
C GLU A 37 9.91 9.94 -13.27
N GLN A 38 8.91 9.32 -12.65
CA GLN A 38 8.85 9.07 -11.21
C GLN A 38 8.22 7.71 -10.94
N THR A 39 8.77 6.98 -9.98
CA THR A 39 8.19 5.71 -9.50
C THR A 39 7.28 5.96 -8.30
N GLN A 40 6.21 5.16 -8.16
CA GLN A 40 5.39 5.20 -6.94
C GLN A 40 6.18 4.78 -5.70
N GLU A 41 7.15 3.88 -5.88
CA GLU A 41 7.99 3.33 -4.81
C GLU A 41 8.83 4.43 -4.17
N GLU A 42 9.46 5.32 -4.94
CA GLU A 42 10.26 6.42 -4.39
C GLU A 42 9.39 7.59 -3.90
N PHE A 43 8.37 7.98 -4.67
CA PHE A 43 7.65 9.23 -4.41
C PHE A 43 6.59 9.10 -3.31
N PHE A 44 5.84 7.99 -3.27
CA PHE A 44 4.70 7.83 -2.35
C PHE A 44 4.98 6.87 -1.19
N TYR A 45 5.74 5.81 -1.45
CA TYR A 45 5.81 4.67 -0.54
C TYR A 45 7.16 4.54 0.19
N GLN A 46 8.24 5.08 -0.39
CA GLN A 46 9.62 4.99 0.11
C GLN A 46 10.10 3.54 0.33
N LEU A 47 9.44 2.57 -0.29
CA LEU A 47 9.75 1.15 -0.22
C LEU A 47 9.34 0.47 -1.53
N PRO A 48 10.11 -0.52 -1.99
CA PRO A 48 9.67 -1.47 -3.00
C PRO A 48 8.37 -2.18 -2.59
N PHE A 49 7.49 -2.49 -3.55
CA PHE A 49 6.17 -3.06 -3.23
C PHE A 49 6.24 -4.38 -2.45
N HIS A 50 7.20 -5.25 -2.79
CA HIS A 50 7.37 -6.53 -2.09
C HIS A 50 7.75 -6.36 -0.61
N LEU A 51 8.43 -5.26 -0.24
CA LEU A 51 8.71 -4.92 1.15
C LEU A 51 7.51 -4.22 1.77
N MET A 52 6.93 -3.24 1.07
CA MET A 52 5.74 -2.51 1.53
C MET A 52 4.61 -3.45 1.92
N ASP A 53 4.27 -4.42 1.07
CA ASP A 53 3.18 -5.37 1.33
C ASP A 53 3.45 -6.21 2.59
N ARG A 54 4.70 -6.64 2.83
CA ARG A 54 5.08 -7.43 4.02
C ARG A 54 5.02 -6.61 5.30
N PHE A 55 5.58 -5.39 5.29
CA PHE A 55 5.49 -4.50 6.45
C PHE A 55 4.06 -4.07 6.73
N TRP A 56 3.27 -3.80 5.68
CA TRP A 56 1.86 -3.47 5.82
C TRP A 56 1.07 -4.64 6.40
N TYR A 57 1.36 -5.88 5.99
CA TYR A 57 0.79 -7.08 6.56
C TYR A 57 1.06 -7.19 8.07
N GLY A 58 2.32 -6.98 8.48
CA GLY A 58 2.68 -6.92 9.90
C GLY A 58 1.86 -5.88 10.67
N PHE A 59 1.78 -4.68 10.11
CA PHE A 59 1.04 -3.56 10.70
C PHE A 59 -0.47 -3.81 10.81
N GLU A 60 -1.12 -4.22 9.73
CA GLU A 60 -2.59 -4.35 9.69
C GLU A 60 -3.11 -5.51 10.53
N ASN A 61 -2.29 -6.56 10.72
CA ASN A 61 -2.60 -7.70 11.57
C ASN A 61 -2.16 -7.51 13.03
N GLY A 62 -1.58 -6.36 13.37
CA GLY A 62 -1.24 -6.00 14.75
C GLY A 62 -0.03 -6.75 15.32
N TYR A 63 0.88 -7.22 14.48
CA TYR A 63 2.13 -7.84 14.94
C TYR A 63 3.02 -6.79 15.64
N PRO A 64 3.75 -7.16 16.71
CA PRO A 64 4.73 -6.28 17.33
C PRO A 64 5.83 -5.88 16.35
N ALA A 65 6.27 -4.61 16.40
CA ALA A 65 7.35 -4.13 15.54
C ALA A 65 8.65 -4.92 15.73
N GLU A 66 8.94 -5.36 16.96
CA GLU A 66 10.10 -6.21 17.28
C GLU A 66 10.07 -7.56 16.56
N GLU A 67 8.90 -8.22 16.52
CA GLU A 67 8.73 -9.51 15.82
C GLU A 67 8.93 -9.34 14.31
N VAL A 68 8.31 -8.29 13.75
CA VAL A 68 8.42 -7.98 12.32
C VAL A 68 9.85 -7.59 11.97
N ALA A 69 10.54 -6.82 12.82
CA ALA A 69 11.94 -6.45 12.65
C ALA A 69 12.84 -7.69 12.58
N ALA A 70 12.67 -8.64 13.50
CA ALA A 70 13.44 -9.88 13.53
C ALA A 70 13.25 -10.72 12.26
N VAL A 71 12.02 -10.85 11.76
CA VAL A 71 11.71 -11.60 10.53
C VAL A 71 12.26 -10.90 9.28
N MET A 72 12.18 -9.56 9.26
CA MET A 72 12.57 -8.76 8.11
C MET A 72 14.07 -8.41 8.08
N GLY A 73 14.82 -8.71 9.14
CA GLY A 73 16.24 -8.37 9.26
C GLY A 73 16.48 -6.87 9.44
N GLU A 74 15.54 -6.17 10.07
CA GLU A 74 15.57 -4.72 10.31
C GLU A 74 15.70 -4.42 11.82
N THR A 75 15.90 -3.14 12.16
CA THR A 75 15.84 -2.72 13.57
C THR A 75 14.40 -2.44 14.00
N THR A 76 14.08 -2.65 15.28
CA THR A 76 12.76 -2.35 15.84
C THR A 76 12.38 -0.89 15.60
N GLU A 77 13.32 0.04 15.81
CA GLU A 77 13.08 1.48 15.64
C GLU A 77 12.72 1.83 14.18
N ARG A 78 13.35 1.15 13.21
CA ARG A 78 13.04 1.34 11.79
C ARG A 78 11.61 0.89 11.48
N VAL A 79 11.20 -0.26 12.02
CA VAL A 79 9.86 -0.82 11.81
C VAL A 79 8.79 0.02 12.53
N GLU A 80 9.04 0.50 13.74
CA GLU A 80 8.16 1.41 14.46
C GLU A 80 7.94 2.72 13.67
N ALA A 81 9.01 3.30 13.12
CA ALA A 81 8.90 4.48 12.27
C ALA A 81 8.08 4.22 11.00
N LEU A 82 8.20 3.03 10.39
CA LEU A 82 7.37 2.63 9.25
C LEU A 82 5.90 2.50 9.65
N PHE A 83 5.60 1.83 10.77
CA PHE A 83 4.25 1.65 11.28
C PHE A 83 3.58 2.97 11.62
N PHE A 84 4.31 3.90 12.24
CA PHE A 84 3.83 5.26 12.49
C PHE A 84 3.46 5.99 11.19
N ASN A 85 4.27 5.86 10.14
CA ASN A 85 3.97 6.42 8.82
C ASN A 85 2.71 5.79 8.19
N PHE A 86 2.52 4.48 8.33
CA PHE A 86 1.32 3.79 7.85
C PHE A 86 0.07 4.25 8.58
N GLU A 87 0.13 4.34 9.90
CA GLU A 87 -0.97 4.83 10.72
C GLU A 87 -1.35 6.27 10.33
N ARG A 88 -0.36 7.15 10.15
CA ARG A 88 -0.57 8.51 9.69
C ARG A 88 -1.26 8.55 8.33
N LYS A 89 -0.76 7.80 7.33
CA LYS A 89 -1.37 7.72 5.98
C LYS A 89 -2.80 7.19 6.05
N ARG A 90 -3.08 6.18 6.88
CA ARG A 90 -4.43 5.63 7.08
C ARG A 90 -5.37 6.69 7.68
N LYS A 91 -4.95 7.38 8.74
CA LYS A 91 -5.73 8.44 9.39
C LYS A 91 -6.01 9.60 8.43
N THR A 92 -5.01 10.09 7.71
CA THR A 92 -5.17 11.24 6.80
C THR A 92 -5.99 10.93 5.55
N THR A 93 -6.22 9.66 5.22
CA THR A 93 -6.98 9.24 4.02
C THR A 93 -8.30 8.54 4.35
N GLU A 94 -8.69 8.50 5.62
CA GLU A 94 -9.93 7.85 6.08
C GLU A 94 -11.16 8.41 5.36
N TYR A 95 -11.21 9.72 5.15
CA TYR A 95 -12.32 10.41 4.47
C TYR A 95 -12.55 9.91 3.03
N LEU A 96 -11.51 9.44 2.33
CA LEU A 96 -11.63 8.91 0.96
C LEU A 96 -12.39 7.57 0.92
N ARG A 97 -12.56 6.92 2.07
CA ARG A 97 -13.24 5.62 2.21
C ARG A 97 -14.61 5.77 2.86
N MET A 98 -15.02 6.98 3.22
CA MET A 98 -16.31 7.23 3.85
C MET A 98 -17.44 7.10 2.83
N PRO A 99 -18.62 6.59 3.24
CA PRO A 99 -19.80 6.67 2.40
C PRO A 99 -20.14 8.16 2.12
N PRO A 100 -20.83 8.45 1.00
CA PRO A 100 -21.34 9.79 0.75
C PRO A 100 -22.18 10.27 1.93
N VAL A 101 -22.01 11.54 2.33
CA VAL A 101 -22.91 12.16 3.32
C VAL A 101 -24.32 12.14 2.74
N ARG A 102 -25.31 11.61 3.46
CA ARG A 102 -26.71 11.48 2.97
C ARG A 102 -27.69 12.45 3.65
N ASP A 103 -27.17 13.43 4.39
CA ASP A 103 -27.96 14.24 5.32
C ASP A 103 -28.85 15.32 4.67
N TYR A 104 -28.94 15.36 3.33
CA TYR A 104 -29.70 16.38 2.59
C TYR A 104 -31.22 16.11 2.54
N TYR A 105 -31.68 14.92 2.91
CA TYR A 105 -33.11 14.56 2.95
C TYR A 105 -33.52 14.19 4.38
N ARG A 106 -33.83 15.21 5.19
CA ARG A 106 -34.70 15.05 6.36
C ARG A 106 -36.09 15.54 5.95
N GLY A 107 -36.92 14.61 5.51
CA GLY A 107 -38.37 14.81 5.46
C GLY A 107 -38.97 14.71 6.85
#